data_AF-A0A444XKR0-F1
#
_entry.id   AF-A0A444XKR0-F1
#
_cell.length_a   1.000
_cell.length_b   1.000
_cell.length_c   1.000
_cell.angle_alpha   90.00
_cell.angle_beta   90.00
_cell.angle_gamma   90.00
#
_symmetry.space_group_name_H-M   'P 1'
#
loop_
_entity.id
_entity.type
_entity.pdbx_description
1 polymer ?
#
loop_
_entity_poly.entity_id
_entity_poly.type
_entity_poly.pdbx_seq_one_letter_code
_entity_poly.pdbx_strand_id
1 'polypeptide(L)'
;MKDVGVWTISKVVLNHSHPCCPERVEMLKQHRELSMFVRRTIEIHEKAGIRPSKTYQSFVAAAGSHRELGFIEKDVRNYITREVRNISEEDDAKEFGKKQGCI
;
A
#
# COMPACT_ATOMS: atom_id res chain seq x y z
N MET A 1 29.03 31.62 -14.66
CA MET A 1 27.69 31.03 -14.44
C MET A 1 27.83 30.00 -13.34
N LYS A 2 27.07 30.11 -12.25
CA LYS A 2 27.13 29.15 -11.13
C LYS A 2 26.31 27.92 -11.51
N ASP A 3 26.90 26.73 -11.36
CA ASP A 3 26.22 25.43 -11.52
C ASP A 3 25.07 25.32 -10.52
N VAL A 4 23.84 25.45 -11.02
CA VAL A 4 22.62 25.32 -10.23
C VAL A 4 22.25 23.84 -10.14
N GLY A 5 22.78 23.11 -9.15
CA GLY A 5 22.20 21.85 -8.65
C GLY A 5 21.82 20.79 -9.70
N VAL A 6 22.49 20.73 -10.85
CA VAL A 6 22.17 19.78 -11.92
C VAL A 6 22.84 18.44 -11.63
N TRP A 7 22.03 17.40 -11.47
CA TRP A 7 22.52 16.03 -11.36
C TRP A 7 22.83 15.49 -12.75
N THR A 8 24.07 15.06 -12.97
CA THR A 8 24.51 14.41 -14.23
C THR A 8 24.66 12.91 -14.02
N ILE A 9 23.97 12.10 -14.84
CA ILE A 9 24.17 10.65 -14.86
C ILE A 9 25.53 10.38 -15.51
N SER A 10 26.49 9.85 -14.74
CA SER A 10 27.87 9.64 -15.21
C SER A 10 28.10 8.29 -15.89
N LYS A 11 27.25 7.29 -15.64
CA LYS A 11 27.39 5.93 -16.19
C LYS A 11 26.04 5.24 -16.32
N VAL A 12 25.81 4.60 -17.46
CA VAL A 12 24.68 3.70 -17.72
C VAL A 12 25.25 2.37 -18.24
N VAL A 13 24.83 1.25 -17.66
CA VAL A 13 25.19 -0.09 -18.12
C VAL A 13 23.91 -0.82 -18.48
N LEU A 14 23.75 -1.16 -19.76
CA LEU A 14 22.54 -1.80 -20.28
C LEU A 14 22.60 -3.33 -20.25
N ASN A 15 23.81 -3.90 -20.20
CA ASN A 15 23.99 -5.34 -20.20
C ASN A 15 23.77 -5.91 -18.80
N HIS A 16 22.84 -6.85 -18.71
CA HIS A 16 22.55 -7.60 -17.49
C HIS A 16 22.81 -9.09 -17.72
N SER A 17 23.20 -9.80 -16.65
CA SER A 17 23.43 -11.25 -16.68
C SER A 17 22.14 -12.07 -16.81
N HIS A 18 20.98 -11.42 -16.79
CA HIS A 18 19.67 -12.04 -16.93
C HIS A 18 18.74 -11.11 -17.73
N PRO A 19 17.70 -11.66 -18.39
CA PRO A 19 16.64 -10.86 -18.98
C PRO A 19 15.97 -9.96 -17.93
N CYS A 20 15.60 -8.75 -18.32
CA CYS A 20 14.67 -7.95 -17.53
C CYS A 20 13.29 -8.62 -17.61
N CYS A 21 12.66 -8.88 -16.46
CA CYS A 21 11.33 -9.49 -16.39
C CYS A 21 10.29 -8.44 -15.97
N PRO A 22 9.83 -7.58 -16.89
CA PRO A 22 8.83 -6.56 -16.58
C PRO A 22 7.48 -7.17 -16.15
N GLU A 23 7.23 -8.44 -16.49
CA GLU A 23 6.00 -9.16 -16.12
C GLU A 23 5.84 -9.41 -14.62
N ARG A 24 6.90 -9.25 -13.81
CA ARG A 24 6.87 -9.46 -12.35
C ARG A 24 7.12 -8.18 -11.56
N VAL A 25 6.91 -7.01 -12.15
CA VAL A 25 7.10 -5.72 -11.47
C VAL A 25 6.22 -5.60 -10.22
N GLU A 26 5.01 -6.17 -10.24
CA GLU A 26 4.12 -6.31 -9.07
C GLU A 26 4.75 -7.07 -7.89
N MET A 27 5.81 -7.84 -8.11
CA MET A 27 6.55 -8.52 -7.05
C MET A 27 7.54 -7.60 -6.32
N LEU A 28 7.90 -6.47 -6.92
CA LEU A 28 8.86 -5.53 -6.37
C LEU A 28 8.17 -4.62 -5.34
N LYS A 29 8.62 -4.72 -4.08
CA LYS A 29 8.06 -3.91 -2.99
C LYS A 29 8.11 -2.40 -3.25
N GLN A 30 9.13 -1.91 -3.95
CA GLN A 30 9.28 -0.48 -4.27
C GLN A 30 8.19 0.04 -5.23
N HIS A 31 7.56 -0.86 -5.99
CA HIS A 31 6.49 -0.53 -6.92
C HIS A 31 5.09 -0.81 -6.34
N ARG A 32 5.01 -1.21 -5.06
CA ARG A 32 3.74 -1.52 -4.39
C ARG A 32 3.26 -0.34 -3.60
N GLU A 33 2.11 0.20 -3.99
CA GLU A 33 1.47 1.29 -3.28
C GLU A 33 -0.05 1.16 -3.29
N LEU A 34 -0.66 1.37 -2.12
CA LEU A 34 -2.11 1.55 -1.99
C LEU A 34 -2.41 3.04 -2.08
N SER A 35 -3.01 3.46 -3.19
CA SER A 35 -3.51 4.84 -3.35
C SER A 35 -4.60 5.15 -2.32
N MET A 36 -4.87 6.44 -2.08
CA MET A 36 -5.91 6.85 -1.13
C MET A 36 -7.30 6.26 -1.47
N PHE A 37 -7.65 6.22 -2.75
CA PHE A 37 -8.91 5.63 -3.21
C PHE A 37 -9.00 4.13 -2.88
N VAL A 38 -7.91 3.39 -3.13
CA VAL A 38 -7.82 1.96 -2.83
C VAL A 38 -7.95 1.73 -1.33
N ARG A 39 -7.21 2.48 -0.51
CA ARG A 39 -7.29 2.39 0.97
C ARG A 39 -8.71 2.62 1.46
N ARG A 40 -9.36 3.69 0.99
CA ARG A 40 -10.74 4.02 1.39
C ARG A 40 -11.72 2.92 1.01
N THR A 41 -11.55 2.32 -0.15
CA THR A 41 -12.38 1.20 -0.60
C THR A 41 -12.15 -0.05 0.28
N ILE A 42 -10.89 -0.33 0.64
CA ILE A 42 -10.56 -1.42 1.57
C ILE A 42 -11.23 -1.20 2.94
N GLU A 43 -11.19 0.02 3.50
CA GLU A 43 -11.86 0.35 4.76
C GLU A 43 -13.38 0.12 4.71
N ILE A 44 -14.03 0.49 3.59
CA ILE A 44 -15.47 0.29 3.42
C ILE A 44 -15.80 -1.21 3.40
N HIS A 45 -15.02 -2.00 2.66
CA HIS A 45 -15.20 -3.45 2.59
C HIS A 45 -14.93 -4.15 3.93
N GLU A 46 -13.91 -3.70 4.67
CA GLU A 46 -13.61 -4.21 6.02
C GLU A 46 -14.76 -3.91 6.97
N LYS A 47 -15.29 -2.68 6.97
CA LYS A 47 -16.48 -2.31 7.77
C LYS A 47 -17.72 -3.11 7.39
N ALA A 48 -17.83 -3.52 6.13
CA ALA A 48 -18.90 -4.39 5.65
C ALA A 48 -18.65 -5.89 5.95
N GLY A 49 -17.52 -6.25 6.57
CA GLY A 49 -17.15 -7.64 6.88
C GLY A 49 -16.78 -8.47 5.64
N ILE A 50 -16.46 -7.83 4.51
CA ILE A 50 -16.06 -8.51 3.29
C ILE A 50 -14.64 -9.04 3.48
N ARG A 51 -14.46 -10.33 3.19
CA ARG A 51 -13.15 -10.99 3.34
C ARG A 51 -12.09 -10.28 2.49
N PRO A 52 -10.86 -10.09 3.00
CA PRO A 52 -9.77 -9.43 2.26
C PRO A 52 -9.49 -10.04 0.88
N SER A 53 -9.62 -11.36 0.74
CA SER A 53 -9.45 -12.05 -0.54
C SER A 53 -10.52 -11.63 -1.57
N LYS A 54 -11.76 -11.40 -1.13
CA LYS A 54 -12.85 -10.91 -1.98
C LYS A 54 -12.69 -9.44 -2.33
N THR A 55 -12.22 -8.63 -1.37
CA THR A 55 -11.83 -7.24 -1.62
C THR A 55 -10.73 -7.13 -2.67
N TYR A 56 -9.70 -7.97 -2.59
CA TYR A 56 -8.67 -7.99 -3.62
C TYR A 56 -9.23 -8.43 -4.98
N GLN A 57 -10.05 -9.49 -5.02
CA GLN A 57 -10.69 -9.96 -6.25
C GLN A 57 -11.58 -8.88 -6.91
N SER A 58 -12.26 -8.03 -6.15
CA SER A 58 -13.08 -6.95 -6.76
C SER A 58 -12.21 -5.90 -7.45
N PHE A 59 -11.04 -5.56 -6.92
CA PHE A 59 -10.08 -4.70 -7.62
C PHE A 59 -9.54 -5.34 -8.89
N VAL A 60 -9.21 -6.63 -8.83
CA VAL A 60 -8.74 -7.38 -10.01
C VAL A 60 -9.81 -7.39 -11.10
N ALA A 61 -11.07 -7.62 -10.72
CA ALA A 61 -12.18 -7.58 -11.66
C ALA A 61 -12.37 -6.18 -12.27
N ALA A 62 -12.23 -5.11 -11.49
CA ALA A 62 -12.35 -3.73 -11.96
C ALA A 62 -11.18 -3.31 -12.87
N ALA A 63 -9.95 -3.75 -12.56
CA ALA A 63 -8.76 -3.45 -13.36
C ALA A 63 -8.58 -4.38 -14.57
N GLY A 64 -9.34 -5.48 -14.64
CA GLY A 64 -9.27 -6.47 -15.71
C GLY A 64 -8.10 -7.47 -15.60
N SER A 65 -7.09 -7.19 -14.78
CA SER A 65 -6.03 -8.16 -14.47
C SER A 65 -5.30 -7.83 -13.16
N HIS A 66 -4.54 -8.80 -12.65
CA HIS A 66 -3.64 -8.59 -11.51
C HIS A 66 -2.50 -7.61 -11.84
N ARG A 67 -2.02 -7.63 -13.09
CA ARG A 67 -0.86 -6.85 -13.55
C ARG A 67 -1.11 -5.35 -13.55
N GLU A 68 -2.38 -4.96 -13.72
CA GLU A 68 -2.83 -3.58 -13.68
C GLU A 68 -2.96 -3.05 -12.24
N LEU A 69 -2.82 -3.90 -11.23
CA LEU A 69 -2.80 -3.49 -9.83
C LEU A 69 -1.37 -3.22 -9.37
N GLY A 70 -1.15 -2.04 -8.80
CA GLY A 70 0.09 -1.70 -8.10
C GLY A 70 0.23 -2.35 -6.72
N PHE A 71 -0.50 -3.43 -6.42
CA PHE A 71 -0.47 -4.11 -5.12
C PHE A 71 -1.02 -5.53 -5.22
N ILE A 72 -0.70 -6.37 -4.24
CA ILE A 72 -1.18 -7.75 -4.16
C ILE A 72 -2.13 -7.96 -2.96
N GLU A 73 -2.83 -9.10 -2.92
CA GLU A 73 -3.74 -9.45 -1.81
C GLU A 73 -3.08 -9.34 -0.43
N LYS A 74 -1.77 -9.64 -0.35
CA LYS A 74 -1.01 -9.51 0.89
C LYS A 74 -0.97 -8.06 1.39
N ASP A 75 -0.93 -7.08 0.49
CA ASP A 75 -0.90 -5.67 0.87
C ASP A 75 -2.25 -5.22 1.44
N VAL A 76 -3.36 -5.72 0.91
CA VAL A 76 -4.71 -5.53 1.48
C VAL A 76 -4.78 -6.09 2.90
N ARG A 77 -4.32 -7.33 3.11
CA ARG A 77 -4.29 -7.95 4.44
C ARG A 77 -3.41 -7.18 5.41
N ASN A 78 -2.21 -6.79 4.97
CA ASN A 78 -1.29 -6.00 5.79
C ASN A 78 -1.90 -4.66 6.17
N TYR A 79 -2.61 -3.99 5.25
CA TYR A 79 -3.27 -2.73 5.50
C TYR A 79 -4.35 -2.88 6.57
N ILE A 80 -5.26 -3.84 6.42
CA ILE A 80 -6.31 -4.12 7.42
C ILE A 80 -5.69 -4.44 8.78
N THR A 81 -4.73 -5.37 8.84
CA THR A 81 -4.08 -5.76 10.10
C THR A 81 -3.36 -4.58 10.78
N ARG A 82 -2.75 -3.67 10.00
CA ARG A 82 -2.09 -2.48 10.54
C ARG A 82 -3.07 -1.42 11.01
N GLU A 83 -4.09 -1.12 10.20
CA GLU A 83 -5.05 -0.06 10.53
C GLU A 83 -5.97 -0.48 11.69
N VAL A 84 -6.33 -1.76 11.80
CA VAL A 84 -7.05 -2.31 12.97
C VAL A 84 -6.23 -2.14 14.26
N ARG A 85 -4.90 -2.27 14.19
CA ARG A 85 -4.02 -1.99 15.34
C ARG A 85 -3.97 -0.50 15.69
N ASN A 86 -3.81 0.36 14.68
CA ASN A 86 -3.76 1.81 14.90
C ASN A 86 -5.09 2.38 15.44
N ILE A 87 -6.23 1.86 14.98
CA ILE A 87 -7.56 2.26 15.49
C ILE A 87 -7.75 1.81 16.94
N SER A 88 -7.34 0.57 17.27
CA SER A 88 -7.37 0.09 18.67
C SER A 88 -6.52 0.97 19.58
N GLU A 89 -5.29 1.29 19.18
CA GLU A 89 -4.37 2.12 19.98
C GLU A 89 -4.91 3.55 20.19
N GLU A 90 -5.59 4.13 19.19
CA GLU A 90 -6.20 5.46 19.31
C GLU A 90 -7.46 5.46 20.17
N ASP A 91 -8.31 4.44 20.06
CA ASP A 91 -9.48 4.27 20.93
C ASP A 91 -9.06 4.03 22.39
N ASP A 92 -8.03 3.20 22.61
CA ASP A 92 -7.42 3.00 23.93
C ASP A 92 -6.88 4.33 24.49
N ALA A 93 -6.11 5.10 23.70
CA ALA A 93 -5.57 6.40 24.13
C ALA A 93 -6.68 7.42 24.48
N LYS A 94 -7.78 7.44 23.71
CA LYS A 94 -8.96 8.28 24.00
C LYS A 94 -9.70 7.84 25.26
N GLU A 95 -9.75 6.54 25.55
CA GLU A 95 -10.34 6.02 26.78
C GLU A 95 -9.50 6.40 28.02
N PHE A 96 -8.17 6.32 27.92
CA PHE A 96 -7.26 6.75 28.99
C PHE A 96 -7.37 8.26 29.29
N GLY A 97 -7.48 9.11 28.27
CA GLY A 97 -7.66 10.55 28.46
C GLY A 97 -8.95 10.93 29.18
N LYS A 98 -10.03 10.15 29.03
CA LYS A 98 -11.29 10.37 29.76
C LYS A 98 -11.18 10.03 31.26
N LYS A 99 -10.34 9.07 31.64
CA LYS A 99 -10.13 8.68 33.04
C LYS A 99 -9.24 9.66 33.81
N GLN A 100 -8.40 10.45 33.12
CA GLN A 100 -7.58 11.50 33.73
C GLN A 100 -8.29 12.85 33.88
N GLY A 101 -9.45 13.06 33.25
CA GLY A 101 -10.29 14.25 33.41
C GLY A 101 -11.17 14.26 34.67
N CYS A 102 -11.09 13.21 35.50
CA CYS A 102 -11.76 13.11 36.80
C CYS A 102 -10.71 13.06 37.92
N ILE A 103 -9.90 14.11 38.06
CA ILE A 103 -9.18 14.45 39.29
C ILE A 103 -9.32 15.95 39.51
#